data_AF-A0A498ME97-F1
#
_entry.id   AF-A0A498ME97-F1
#
_cell.length_a   1.000
_cell.length_b   1.000
_cell.length_c   1.000
_cell.angle_alpha   90.00
_cell.angle_beta   90.00
_cell.angle_gamma   90.00
#
_symmetry.space_group_name_H-M   'P 1'
#
loop_
_entity.id
_entity.type
_entity.pdbx_description
1 polymer ?
#
loop_
_entity_poly.entity_id
_entity_poly.type
_entity_poly.pdbx_seq_one_letter_code
_entity_poly.pdbx_strand_id
1 'polypeptide(L)'
;MKRYTYSCQYYDKQGNNTWKTDGCNTTQISDGVVECSCDHMTPFAVLLQLTRPFYGYKNVTLSNSNATNLVCWITEPLILYGVNLCYFTIVFLFNTIVLITVSRQIFKLKKVDNKHKKIPVKDASTVLGFMCLLGTSWGLVFLGSGYTSYPILYVFCISNTMQGETM
;
A
#
# COMPACT_ATOMS: atom_id res chain seq x y z
N MET A 1 -5.69 12.05 -24.20
CA MET A 1 -4.78 13.03 -23.56
C MET A 1 -3.58 12.27 -22.99
N LYS A 2 -2.36 12.54 -23.46
CA LYS A 2 -1.14 11.89 -22.95
C LYS A 2 -0.90 12.35 -21.49
N ARG A 3 -0.67 11.41 -20.56
CA ARG A 3 -0.43 11.68 -19.13
C ARG A 3 1.06 11.65 -18.75
N TYR A 4 1.93 11.62 -19.76
CA TYR A 4 3.36 11.53 -19.62
C TYR A 4 4.04 12.45 -20.65
N THR A 5 5.21 12.95 -20.29
CA THR A 5 6.10 13.78 -21.08
C THR A 5 7.46 13.10 -21.16
N TYR A 6 8.11 13.20 -22.30
CA TYR A 6 9.48 12.73 -22.47
C TYR A 6 10.45 13.82 -22.02
N SER A 7 11.53 13.43 -21.35
CA SER A 7 12.61 14.34 -20.92
C SER A 7 13.95 13.67 -21.18
N CYS A 8 14.78 14.28 -22.03
CA CYS A 8 16.15 13.88 -22.27
C CYS A 8 17.01 14.32 -21.08
N GLN A 9 17.65 13.36 -20.41
CA GLN A 9 18.50 13.63 -19.26
C GLN A 9 19.81 12.86 -19.38
N TYR A 10 20.90 13.46 -18.90
CA TYR A 10 22.19 12.80 -18.78
C TYR A 10 22.48 12.46 -17.32
N TYR A 11 23.26 11.40 -17.12
CA TYR A 11 23.61 10.96 -15.78
C TYR A 11 24.95 11.56 -15.35
N ASP A 12 24.91 12.46 -14.37
CA ASP A 12 26.10 13.14 -13.84
C ASP A 12 26.82 12.27 -12.80
N LYS A 13 27.79 11.48 -13.27
CA LYS A 13 28.66 10.64 -12.41
C LYS A 13 29.75 11.41 -11.67
N GLN A 14 30.15 12.57 -12.19
CA GLN A 14 31.25 13.36 -11.60
C GLN A 14 30.75 14.34 -10.53
N GLY A 15 29.49 14.76 -10.61
CA GLY A 15 28.80 15.54 -9.59
C GLY A 15 28.04 14.68 -8.58
N ASN A 16 26.73 14.91 -8.47
CA ASN A 16 25.89 14.40 -7.38
C ASN A 16 25.28 12.99 -7.63
N ASN A 17 25.72 12.25 -8.65
CA ASN A 17 25.10 10.99 -9.07
C ASN A 17 23.59 11.14 -9.37
N THR A 18 23.23 12.23 -10.05
CA THR A 18 21.84 12.59 -10.37
C THR A 18 21.63 12.73 -11.87
N TRP A 19 20.39 12.47 -12.31
CA TRP A 19 19.95 12.82 -13.66
C TRP A 19 19.78 14.34 -13.80
N LYS A 20 20.30 14.90 -14.89
CA LYS A 20 20.27 16.34 -15.17
C LYS A 20 19.83 16.62 -16.61
N THR A 21 19.21 17.78 -16.81
CA THR A 21 18.76 18.29 -18.12
C THR A 21 19.67 19.39 -18.66
N ASP A 22 20.73 19.75 -17.95
CA ASP A 22 21.61 20.86 -18.33
C ASP A 22 22.28 20.60 -19.68
N GLY A 23 22.23 21.57 -20.59
CA GLY A 23 22.76 21.43 -21.95
C GLY A 23 21.98 20.50 -22.88
N CYS A 24 20.90 19.86 -22.40
CA CYS A 24 20.07 18.92 -23.18
C CYS A 24 18.68 19.50 -23.47
N ASN A 25 18.34 19.65 -24.76
CA ASN A 25 17.01 20.01 -25.20
C ASN A 25 16.20 18.78 -25.64
N THR A 26 14.92 18.75 -25.28
CA THR A 26 13.99 17.66 -25.65
C THR A 26 12.94 18.19 -26.62
N THR A 27 12.99 17.74 -27.87
CA THR A 27 12.03 18.10 -28.92
C THR A 27 11.12 16.90 -29.23
N GLN A 28 9.81 17.11 -29.13
CA GLN A 28 8.83 16.10 -29.57
C GLN A 28 8.50 16.36 -31.04
N ILE A 29 9.03 15.52 -31.93
CA ILE A 29 8.84 15.66 -33.37
C ILE A 29 7.49 15.05 -33.79
N SER A 30 7.09 13.93 -33.19
CA SER A 30 5.86 13.20 -33.56
C SER A 30 5.41 12.23 -32.45
N ASP A 31 4.25 11.59 -32.62
CA ASP A 31 3.78 10.53 -31.72
C ASP A 31 4.78 9.37 -31.69
N GLY A 32 5.51 9.24 -30.58
CA GLY A 32 6.48 8.17 -30.36
C GLY A 32 7.91 8.48 -30.82
N VAL A 33 8.16 9.65 -31.41
CA VAL A 33 9.50 10.09 -31.82
C VAL A 33 9.94 11.28 -30.97
N VAL A 34 11.01 11.07 -30.21
CA VAL A 34 11.63 12.08 -29.33
C VAL A 34 13.03 12.34 -29.86
N GLU A 35 13.35 13.60 -30.08
CA GLU A 35 14.70 14.05 -30.42
C GLU A 35 15.34 14.71 -29.19
N CYS A 36 16.57 14.31 -28.92
CA CYS A 36 17.38 14.84 -27.84
C CYS A 36 18.61 15.51 -28.44
N SER A 37 18.80 16.79 -28.15
CA SER A 37 19.98 17.55 -28.56
C SER A 37 20.74 17.99 -27.32
N CYS A 38 21.91 17.43 -27.07
CA CYS A 38 22.79 17.81 -25.96
C CYS A 38 24.10 18.41 -26.48
N ASP A 39 24.65 19.41 -25.78
CA ASP A 39 25.92 20.07 -26.14
C ASP A 39 27.18 19.42 -25.51
N HIS A 40 27.01 18.28 -24.84
CA HIS A 40 28.08 17.56 -24.13
C HIS A 40 28.15 16.08 -24.51
N MET A 41 29.33 15.50 -24.32
CA MET A 41 29.62 14.10 -24.64
C MET A 41 29.45 13.22 -23.39
N THR A 42 28.22 13.08 -22.90
CA THR A 42 27.89 12.22 -21.76
C THR A 42 26.79 11.21 -22.13
N PRO A 43 26.74 10.03 -21.48
CA PRO A 43 25.64 9.09 -21.67
C PRO A 43 24.31 9.72 -21.27
N PHE A 44 23.37 9.77 -22.21
CA PHE A 44 22.02 10.29 -22.01
C PHE A 44 20.97 9.19 -22.11
N ALA A 45 19.79 9.46 -21.55
CA ALA A 45 18.61 8.61 -21.67
C ALA A 45 17.35 9.47 -21.82
N VAL A 46 16.33 8.91 -22.47
CA VAL A 46 15.00 9.50 -22.50
C VAL A 46 14.21 8.96 -21.32
N LEU A 47 13.86 9.83 -20.38
CA LEU A 47 13.03 9.48 -19.23
C LEU A 47 11.56 9.77 -19.53
N LEU A 48 10.69 8.87 -19.09
CA LEU A 48 9.24 9.03 -19.13
C LEU A 48 8.78 9.69 -17.83
N GLN A 49 8.40 10.97 -17.89
CA GLN A 49 7.96 11.72 -16.72
C GLN A 49 6.43 11.83 -16.72
N LEU A 50 5.78 11.38 -15.65
CA LEU A 50 4.33 11.58 -15.51
C LEU A 50 4.04 13.06 -15.26
N THR A 51 3.10 13.65 -16.01
CA THR A 51 2.70 15.06 -15.85
C THR A 51 2.01 15.31 -14.51
N ARG A 52 1.38 14.28 -13.93
CA ARG A 52 0.83 14.27 -12.57
C ARG A 52 1.19 12.94 -11.91
N PRO A 53 2.37 12.83 -11.28
CA PRO A 53 2.77 11.61 -10.62
C PRO A 53 1.97 11.46 -9.32
N PHE A 54 1.13 10.44 -9.24
CA PHE A 54 0.41 10.06 -8.02
C PHE A 54 1.31 9.31 -7.02
N TYR A 55 2.55 9.02 -7.42
CA TYR A 55 3.58 8.34 -6.64
C TYR A 55 4.85 9.19 -6.65
N GLY A 56 5.49 9.36 -5.50
CA GLY A 56 6.67 10.21 -5.37
C GLY A 56 7.30 10.12 -3.99
N TYR A 57 8.30 10.98 -3.74
CA TYR A 57 8.89 11.08 -2.41
C TYR A 57 7.88 11.71 -1.45
N LYS A 58 7.72 11.11 -0.27
CA LYS A 58 6.89 11.61 0.80
C LYS A 58 7.72 11.63 2.08
N ASN A 59 7.67 12.76 2.77
CA ASN A 59 8.27 12.88 4.09
C ASN A 59 7.32 12.27 5.11
N VAL A 60 7.79 11.24 5.79
CA VAL A 60 7.06 10.65 6.92
C VAL A 60 7.73 11.14 8.19
N THR A 61 6.99 11.97 8.94
CA THR A 61 7.41 12.46 10.26
C THR A 61 7.02 11.43 11.30
N LEU A 62 8.01 10.89 12.01
CA LEU A 62 7.75 9.95 13.10
C LEU A 62 7.47 10.72 14.39
N SER A 63 6.38 10.37 15.09
CA SER A 63 5.91 11.10 16.27
C SER A 63 6.89 11.15 17.46
N ASN A 64 7.92 10.29 17.51
CA ASN A 64 8.86 10.19 18.65
C ASN A 64 10.25 10.77 18.35
N SER A 65 10.50 11.24 17.12
CA SER A 65 11.78 11.82 16.73
C SER A 65 11.54 12.86 15.64
N ASN A 66 12.16 14.03 15.73
CA ASN A 66 12.14 15.04 14.67
C ASN A 66 12.90 14.59 13.39
N ALA A 67 13.13 13.30 13.21
CA ALA A 67 13.72 12.71 12.02
C ALA A 67 12.63 12.54 10.95
N THR A 68 12.84 13.16 9.81
CA THR A 68 12.02 12.96 8.61
C THR A 68 12.68 11.87 7.78
N ASN A 69 11.95 10.78 7.51
CA ASN A 69 12.40 9.76 6.58
C ASN A 69 11.76 10.00 5.22
N LEU A 70 12.60 10.01 4.18
CA LEU A 70 12.18 10.08 2.79
C LEU A 70 11.80 8.68 2.33
N VAL A 71 10.52 8.48 2.03
CA VAL A 71 10.02 7.22 1.46
C VAL A 71 9.35 7.49 0.11
N CYS A 72 9.48 6.56 -0.83
CA CYS A 72 8.71 6.63 -2.07
C CYS A 72 7.34 6.00 -1.83
N TRP A 73 6.28 6.82 -1.94
CA TRP A 73 4.90 6.39 -1.68
C TRP A 73 3.88 7.17 -2.52
N ILE A 74 2.63 6.73 -2.49
CA ILE A 74 1.51 7.45 -3.13
C ILE A 74 1.35 8.81 -2.45
N THR A 75 1.50 9.88 -3.22
CA THR A 75 1.44 11.28 -2.77
C THR A 75 0.03 11.84 -2.80
N GLU A 76 -0.78 11.37 -3.75
CA GLU A 76 -2.17 11.82 -3.94
C GLU A 76 -3.10 11.24 -2.87
N PRO A 77 -3.70 12.08 -1.99
CA PRO A 77 -4.51 11.60 -0.86
C PRO A 77 -5.80 10.92 -1.31
N LEU A 78 -6.41 11.38 -2.41
CA LEU A 78 -7.61 10.78 -2.98
C LEU A 78 -7.37 9.37 -3.50
N ILE A 79 -6.24 9.15 -4.17
CA ILE A 79 -5.87 7.84 -4.72
C ILE A 79 -5.43 6.92 -3.59
N LEU A 80 -4.62 7.43 -2.65
CA LEU A 80 -4.19 6.69 -1.48
C LEU A 80 -5.39 6.20 -0.67
N TYR A 81 -6.32 7.08 -0.30
CA TYR A 81 -7.48 6.71 0.50
C TYR A 81 -8.45 5.85 -0.30
N GLY A 82 -8.77 6.24 -1.54
CA GLY A 82 -9.75 5.56 -2.38
C GLY A 82 -9.36 4.10 -2.69
N VAL A 83 -8.14 3.88 -3.19
CA VAL A 83 -7.69 2.52 -3.57
C VAL A 83 -7.56 1.64 -2.34
N ASN A 84 -6.97 2.15 -1.26
CA ASN A 84 -6.76 1.36 -0.06
C ASN A 84 -8.07 1.06 0.69
N LEU A 85 -8.97 2.04 0.87
CA LEU A 85 -10.25 1.83 1.54
C LEU A 85 -11.13 0.87 0.74
N CYS A 86 -11.17 1.03 -0.58
CA CYS A 86 -11.92 0.15 -1.46
C CYS A 86 -11.40 -1.29 -1.35
N TYR A 87 -10.08 -1.48 -1.47
CA TYR A 87 -9.43 -2.77 -1.30
C TYR A 87 -9.75 -3.40 0.06
N PHE A 88 -9.55 -2.65 1.15
CA PHE A 88 -9.82 -3.12 2.51
C PHE A 88 -11.29 -3.52 2.70
N THR A 89 -12.22 -2.70 2.21
CA THR A 89 -13.66 -2.94 2.32
C THR A 89 -14.06 -4.22 1.58
N ILE A 90 -13.55 -4.43 0.35
CA ILE A 90 -13.81 -5.64 -0.43
C ILE A 90 -13.30 -6.88 0.31
N VAL A 91 -12.06 -6.83 0.80
CA VAL A 91 -11.44 -7.94 1.53
C VAL A 91 -12.21 -8.24 2.82
N PHE A 92 -12.62 -7.22 3.58
CA PHE A 92 -13.39 -7.39 4.80
C PHE A 92 -14.79 -7.99 4.53
N LEU A 93 -15.50 -7.49 3.51
CA LEU A 93 -16.80 -8.03 3.12
C LEU A 93 -16.68 -9.50 2.69
N PHE A 94 -15.68 -9.85 1.88
CA PHE A 94 -15.47 -11.22 1.47
C PHE A 94 -15.16 -12.14 2.66
N ASN A 95 -14.23 -11.74 3.53
CA ASN A 95 -13.84 -12.52 4.71
C ASN A 95 -15.00 -12.69 5.70
N THR A 96 -15.81 -11.65 5.91
CA THR A 96 -17.00 -11.75 6.77
C THR A 96 -18.06 -12.69 6.20
N ILE A 97 -18.28 -12.69 4.88
CA ILE A 97 -19.18 -13.65 4.22
C ILE A 97 -18.68 -15.08 4.43
N VAL A 98 -17.41 -15.36 4.13
CA VAL A 98 -16.81 -16.70 4.33
C VAL A 98 -16.98 -17.13 5.79
N LEU A 99 -16.68 -16.25 6.73
CA LEU A 99 -16.75 -16.57 8.15
C LEU A 99 -18.19 -16.78 8.65
N ILE A 100 -19.17 -16.05 8.12
CA ILE A 100 -20.60 -16.31 8.36
C ILE A 100 -21.00 -17.68 7.80
N THR A 101 -20.56 -18.03 6.59
CA THR A 101 -20.90 -19.33 5.98
C THR A 101 -20.32 -20.51 6.78
N VAL A 102 -19.03 -20.43 7.16
CA VAL A 102 -18.34 -21.44 7.96
C VAL A 102 -18.95 -21.52 9.36
N SER A 103 -19.23 -20.37 10.00
CA SER A 103 -19.90 -20.36 11.30
C SER A 103 -21.26 -21.03 11.22
N ARG A 104 -22.08 -20.72 10.20
CA ARG A 104 -23.37 -21.38 9.99
C ARG A 104 -23.23 -22.88 9.76
N GLN A 105 -22.21 -23.33 9.03
CA GLN A 105 -21.93 -24.76 8.83
C GLN A 105 -21.54 -25.44 10.14
N ILE A 106 -20.65 -24.84 10.93
CA ILE A 106 -20.24 -25.34 12.24
C ILE A 106 -21.42 -25.38 13.21
N PHE A 107 -22.25 -24.33 13.26
CA PHE A 107 -23.46 -24.30 14.08
C PHE A 107 -24.49 -25.35 13.62
N LYS A 108 -24.64 -25.59 12.31
CA LYS A 108 -25.50 -26.66 11.79
C LYS A 108 -24.98 -28.04 12.19
N LEU A 109 -23.69 -28.31 12.03
CA LEU A 109 -23.06 -29.56 12.46
C LEU A 109 -23.17 -29.76 13.99
N LYS A 110 -22.91 -28.72 14.77
CA LYS A 110 -23.11 -28.71 16.23
C LYS A 110 -24.57 -28.88 16.63
N LYS A 111 -25.54 -28.40 15.85
CA LYS A 111 -26.98 -28.57 16.12
C LYS A 111 -27.46 -30.00 15.83
N VAL A 112 -26.90 -30.62 14.79
CA VAL A 112 -27.15 -32.04 14.48
C VAL A 112 -26.59 -32.95 15.57
N ASP A 113 -25.39 -32.64 16.08
CA ASP A 113 -24.74 -33.35 17.19
C ASP A 113 -25.43 -33.11 18.55
N ASN A 114 -25.91 -31.88 18.82
CA ASN A 114 -26.60 -31.50 20.08
C ASN A 114 -27.92 -32.23 20.36
N LYS A 115 -28.44 -33.07 19.46
CA LYS A 115 -29.50 -34.02 19.84
C LYS A 115 -28.99 -35.06 20.86
N HIS A 116 -27.67 -35.19 21.03
CA HIS A 116 -27.00 -35.91 22.11
C HIS A 116 -25.87 -35.06 22.74
N LYS A 117 -26.18 -34.44 23.90
CA LYS A 117 -25.25 -33.84 24.89
C LYS A 117 -24.77 -32.39 24.64
N LYS A 118 -25.01 -31.53 25.64
CA LYS A 118 -24.60 -30.11 25.72
C LYS A 118 -23.07 -29.96 25.72
N ILE A 119 -22.49 -29.19 24.80
CA ILE A 119 -21.10 -28.69 24.87
C ILE A 119 -21.00 -27.23 24.33
N PRO A 120 -19.88 -26.49 24.50
CA PRO A 120 -19.71 -25.40 25.44
C PRO A 120 -19.64 -24.02 24.75
N VAL A 121 -20.12 -22.97 25.42
CA VAL A 121 -20.10 -21.56 24.95
C VAL A 121 -18.69 -21.03 24.60
N LYS A 122 -17.64 -21.75 25.03
CA LYS A 122 -16.23 -21.36 24.91
C LYS A 122 -15.69 -21.38 23.48
N ASP A 123 -16.09 -22.34 22.63
CA ASP A 123 -15.57 -22.44 21.26
C ASP A 123 -16.14 -21.35 20.33
N ALA A 124 -17.39 -20.94 20.57
CA ALA A 124 -18.03 -19.88 19.82
C ALA A 124 -17.35 -18.53 20.08
N SER A 125 -16.86 -18.33 21.30
CA SER A 125 -16.09 -17.13 21.68
C SER A 125 -14.76 -17.06 20.93
N THR A 126 -14.06 -18.19 20.76
CA THR A 126 -12.80 -18.24 20.01
C THR A 126 -13.00 -17.92 18.52
N VAL A 127 -14.08 -18.43 17.91
CA VAL A 127 -14.42 -18.13 16.51
C VAL A 127 -14.77 -16.64 16.32
N LEU A 128 -15.44 -16.03 17.30
CA LEU A 128 -15.72 -14.59 17.30
C LEU A 128 -14.44 -13.76 17.48
N GLY A 129 -13.48 -14.26 18.25
CA GLY A 129 -12.15 -13.67 18.40
C GLY A 129 -11.38 -13.60 17.08
N PHE A 130 -11.43 -14.66 16.27
CA PHE A 130 -10.83 -14.68 14.92
C PHE A 130 -11.52 -13.71 13.95
N MET A 131 -12.85 -13.53 14.05
CA MET A 131 -13.60 -12.50 13.28
C MET A 131 -13.04 -11.09 13.53
N CYS A 132 -12.87 -10.73 14.80
CA CYS A 132 -12.40 -9.40 15.18
C CYS A 132 -10.90 -9.22 14.88
N LEU A 133 -10.08 -10.25 15.03
CA LEU A 133 -8.64 -10.17 14.73
C LEU A 133 -8.36 -9.89 13.26
N LEU A 134 -9.11 -10.48 12.32
CA LEU A 134 -8.93 -10.26 10.88
C LEU A 134 -9.45 -8.90 10.40
N GLY A 135 -10.53 -8.40 11.01
CA GLY A 135 -11.15 -7.13 10.62
C GLY A 135 -10.55 -5.89 11.26
N THR A 136 -10.20 -5.97 12.55
CA THR A 136 -9.89 -4.79 13.37
C THR A 136 -8.42 -4.40 13.29
N SER A 137 -7.52 -5.38 13.08
CA SER A 137 -6.07 -5.17 13.00
C SER A 137 -5.67 -4.25 11.83
N TRP A 138 -6.40 -4.34 10.72
CA TRP A 138 -6.14 -3.53 9.53
C TRP A 138 -6.91 -2.20 9.52
N GLY A 139 -8.09 -2.13 10.15
CA GLY A 139 -8.90 -0.90 10.22
C GLY A 139 -8.26 0.23 11.05
N LEU A 140 -7.50 -0.12 12.09
CA LEU A 140 -6.78 0.83 12.95
C LEU A 140 -5.65 1.58 12.22
N VAL A 141 -5.04 0.96 11.21
CA VAL A 141 -4.00 1.60 10.37
C VAL A 141 -4.59 2.72 9.51
N PHE A 142 -5.86 2.62 9.13
CA PHE A 142 -6.55 3.63 8.32
C PHE A 142 -7.06 4.82 9.13
N LEU A 143 -7.42 4.62 10.41
CA LEU A 143 -7.78 5.72 11.32
C LEU A 143 -6.56 6.59 11.71
N GLY A 144 -5.35 6.07 11.53
CA GLY A 144 -4.08 6.80 11.71
C GLY A 144 -3.60 7.57 10.47
N SER A 145 -4.43 7.72 9.42
CA SER A 145 -4.07 8.40 8.17
C SER A 145 -3.94 9.92 8.32
N GLY A 146 -2.87 10.32 9.00
CA GLY A 146 -2.43 11.69 9.27
C GLY A 146 -1.20 11.70 10.17
N TYR A 147 -1.13 10.77 11.13
CA TYR A 147 0.00 10.57 12.03
C TYR A 147 0.25 9.06 12.20
N THR A 148 1.25 8.54 11.51
CA THR A 148 1.71 7.17 11.73
C THR A 148 2.39 7.11 13.10
N SER A 149 1.62 6.78 14.12
CA SER A 149 2.14 6.61 15.48
C SER A 149 2.83 5.24 15.59
N TYR A 150 4.00 5.19 16.26
CA TYR A 150 4.74 3.96 16.52
C TYR A 150 3.86 2.80 17.05
N PRO A 151 2.89 3.02 17.96
CA PRO A 151 2.03 1.95 18.46
C PRO A 151 1.26 1.24 17.34
N ILE A 152 0.81 1.98 16.32
CA ILE A 152 0.07 1.41 15.18
C ILE A 152 0.99 0.52 14.34
N LEU A 153 2.22 0.95 14.09
CA LEU A 153 3.23 0.15 13.38
C LEU A 153 3.62 -1.11 14.16
N TYR A 154 3.78 -1.01 15.48
CA TYR A 154 4.09 -2.18 16.32
C TYR A 154 2.93 -3.18 16.36
N VAL A 155 1.70 -2.72 16.57
CA VAL A 155 0.50 -3.59 16.56
C VAL A 155 0.33 -4.24 15.20
N PHE A 156 0.59 -3.51 14.12
CA PHE A 156 0.60 -4.05 12.77
C PHE A 156 1.65 -5.16 12.61
N CYS A 157 2.91 -4.92 12.97
CA CYS A 157 3.97 -5.92 12.87
C CYS A 157 3.65 -7.18 13.69
N ILE A 158 3.22 -7.02 14.95
CA ILE A 158 2.84 -8.13 15.83
C ILE A 158 1.69 -8.93 15.22
N SER A 159 0.66 -8.24 14.69
CA SER A 159 -0.49 -8.90 14.07
C SER A 159 -0.10 -9.68 12.81
N ASN A 160 0.82 -9.15 11.99
CA ASN A 160 1.34 -9.85 10.82
C ASN A 160 2.20 -11.07 11.21
N THR A 161 3.02 -10.96 12.26
CA THR A 161 3.79 -12.09 12.78
C THR A 161 2.89 -13.21 13.30
N MET A 162 1.84 -12.88 14.06
CA MET A 162 0.88 -13.88 14.55
C MET A 162 0.08 -14.55 13.42
N GLN A 163 -0.16 -13.86 12.30
CA GLN A 163 -0.80 -14.44 11.13
C GLN A 163 0.13 -15.39 10.36
N GLY A 164 1.44 -15.09 10.31
CA GLY A 164 2.44 -15.89 9.60
C GLY A 164 2.74 -17.27 10.21
N GLU A 165 2.55 -17.43 11.52
CA GLU A 165 2.79 -18.69 12.25
C GLU A 165 1.67 -19.75 12.06
N THR A 166 0.66 -19.48 11.22
CA THR A 166 -0.44 -20.43 10.92
C THR A 166 -0.47 -20.95 9.48
N MET A 167 0.61 -20.73 8.71
CA MET A 167 0.88 -21.40 7.43
C MET A 167 2.07 -22.35 7.56
#